data_AF-A0A7C5SRI0-F1
#
_entry.id   AF-A0A7C5SRI0-F1
#
_cell.length_a   1.000
_cell.length_b   1.000
_cell.length_c   1.000
_cell.angle_alpha   90.00
_cell.angle_beta   90.00
_cell.angle_gamma   90.00
#
_symmetry.space_group_name_H-M   'P 1'
#
loop_
_entity.id
_entity.type
_entity.pdbx_description
1 polymer ?
#
loop_
_entity_poly.entity_id
_entity_poly.type
_entity_poly.pdbx_seq_one_letter_code
_entity_poly.pdbx_strand_id
1 'polypeptide(L)' 'MTNATLAPHVQSKIESLCALGCNHVNDLLQRAQQNAAIEELSSFNPLEKQQIITELTDIMSVYTDKPD' A
#
# COMPACT_ATOMS: atom_id res chain seq x y z
N MET A 1 24.34 -10.83 -13.03
CA MET A 1 22.97 -10.47 -12.62
C MET A 1 22.05 -11.41 -13.37
N THR A 2 21.52 -12.45 -12.72
CA THR A 2 20.61 -13.39 -13.38
C THR A 2 19.26 -12.71 -13.58
N ASN A 3 19.05 -12.14 -14.77
CA ASN A 3 17.72 -11.94 -15.33
C ASN A 3 17.11 -13.33 -15.61
N ALA A 4 16.76 -14.06 -14.56
CA ALA A 4 15.94 -15.24 -14.70
C ALA A 4 14.51 -14.75 -14.91
N THR A 5 14.05 -14.76 -16.16
CA THR A 5 12.66 -14.51 -16.49
C THR A 5 11.82 -15.51 -15.70
N LEU A 6 11.04 -15.01 -14.74
CA LEU A 6 10.18 -15.85 -13.92
C LEU A 6 9.17 -16.57 -14.84
N ALA A 7 8.82 -17.80 -14.48
CA ALA A 7 7.72 -18.45 -15.16
C ALA A 7 6.44 -17.61 -14.98
N PRO A 8 5.55 -17.49 -16.00
CA PRO A 8 4.41 -16.57 -15.95
C PRO A 8 3.50 -16.75 -14.72
N HIS A 9 3.32 -17.99 -14.25
CA HIS A 9 2.52 -18.29 -13.06
C HIS A 9 3.17 -17.78 -11.76
N VAL A 10 4.50 -17.79 -11.68
CA VAL A 10 5.25 -17.26 -10.53
C VAL A 10 5.12 -15.74 -10.51
N GLN A 11 5.33 -15.09 -11.66
CA GLN A 11 5.16 -13.64 -11.79
C GLN A 11 3.74 -13.21 -11.42
N SER A 12 2.71 -13.86 -11.98
CA SER A 12 1.31 -13.57 -11.68
C SER A 12 0.98 -13.74 -10.19
N LYS A 13 1.55 -14.77 -9.54
CA LYS A 13 1.34 -14.95 -8.09
C LYS A 13 1.98 -13.83 -7.26
N ILE A 14 3.18 -13.38 -7.64
CA ILE A 14 3.85 -12.25 -6.99
C ILE A 14 3.02 -10.98 -7.16
N GLU A 15 2.57 -10.68 -8.38
CA GLU A 15 1.73 -9.50 -8.68
C GLU A 15 0.43 -9.53 -7.87
N SER A 16 -0.23 -10.70 -7.78
CA SER A 16 -1.44 -10.88 -6.96
C SER A 16 -1.19 -10.63 -5.46
N LEU A 17 -0.04 -11.05 -4.92
CA LEU A 17 0.33 -10.78 -3.53
C LEU A 17 0.64 -9.30 -3.30
N CYS A 18 1.33 -8.65 -4.24
CA CYS A 18 1.57 -7.21 -4.19
C CYS A 18 0.26 -6.42 -4.24
N ALA A 19 -0.67 -6.79 -5.13
CA ALA A 19 -1.98 -6.17 -5.23
C ALA A 19 -2.79 -6.31 -3.94
N LEU A 20 -2.72 -7.47 -3.26
CA LEU A 20 -3.35 -7.66 -1.95
C LEU A 20 -2.83 -6.64 -0.92
N GLY A 21 -1.50 -6.46 -0.84
CA GLY A 21 -0.88 -5.48 0.05
C GLY A 21 -1.29 -4.05 -0.29
N CYS A 22 -1.27 -3.69 -1.58
CA CYS A 22 -1.70 -2.38 -2.06
C CYS A 22 -3.16 -2.08 -1.69
N ASN A 23 -4.05 -3.05 -1.87
CA ASN A 23 -5.45 -2.92 -1.50
C ASN A 23 -5.62 -2.66 -0.01
N HIS A 24 -4.87 -3.37 0.84
CA HIS A 24 -4.96 -3.18 2.29
C HIS A 24 -4.49 -1.78 2.73
N VAL A 25 -3.41 -1.27 2.14
CA VAL A 25 -2.93 0.09 2.40
C VAL A 25 -3.93 1.14 1.90
N ASN A 26 -4.48 0.97 0.70
CA ASN A 26 -5.51 1.87 0.17
C ASN A 26 -6.76 1.93 1.06
N ASP A 27 -7.19 0.79 1.59
CA ASP A 27 -8.34 0.71 2.50
C ASP A 27 -8.06 1.47 3.82
N LEU A 28 -6.84 1.36 4.35
CA LEU A 28 -6.38 2.13 5.51
C LEU A 28 -6.39 3.63 5.22
N LEU A 29 -5.86 4.06 4.07
CA LEU A 29 -5.85 5.47 3.66
C LEU A 29 -7.27 6.03 3.47
N GLN A 30 -8.18 5.24 2.89
CA GLN A 30 -9.58 5.64 2.73
C GLN A 30 -10.27 5.81 4.09
N ARG A 31 -10.05 4.89 5.04
CA ARG A 31 -10.54 5.04 6.42
C ARG A 31 -9.98 6.29 7.09
N ALA A 32 -8.71 6.61 6.85
CA ALA A 32 -8.08 7.83 7.36
C ALA A 32 -8.76 9.10 6.85
N GLN A 33 -9.07 9.16 5.56
CA GLN A 33 -9.77 10.30 4.93
C GLN A 33 -11.18 10.50 5.49
N GLN A 34 -11.84 9.42 5.91
CA GLN A 34 -13.18 9.47 6.50
C GLN A 34 -13.18 9.82 7.99
N ASN A 35 -12.03 10.14 8.59
CA ASN A 35 -11.85 10.28 10.04
C ASN A 35 -12.32 9.05 10.82
N ALA A 36 -12.29 7.87 10.20
CA ALA A 36 -12.61 6.62 10.87
C ALA A 36 -11.46 6.24 11.83
N ALA A 37 -11.80 5.56 12.92
CA ALA A 37 -10.78 5.02 13.81
C ALA A 37 -9.94 3.96 13.07
N ILE A 38 -8.61 4.10 13.11
CA ILE A 38 -7.65 3.14 12.57
C ILE A 38 -6.99 2.46 13.77
N GLU A 39 -7.34 1.21 14.01
CA GLU A 39 -6.91 0.45 15.19
C GLU A 39 -5.40 0.19 15.15
N GLU A 40 -4.87 -0.04 13.95
CA GLU A 40 -3.46 -0.25 13.61
C GLU A 40 -2.60 0.96 13.99
N LEU A 41 -3.21 2.15 14.04
CA LEU A 41 -2.55 3.39 14.40
C LEU A 41 -2.93 3.87 15.82
N SER A 42 -3.69 3.09 16.60
CA SER A 42 -4.26 3.53 17.88
C SER A 42 -3.21 3.99 18.91
N SER A 43 -2.00 3.40 18.88
CA SER A 43 -0.88 3.73 19.76
C SER A 43 -0.16 5.05 19.43
N PHE A 44 -0.42 5.63 18.26
CA PHE A 44 0.26 6.84 17.79
C PHE A 44 -0.52 8.11 18.12
N ASN A 45 0.21 9.19 18.36
CA ASN A 45 -0.38 10.52 18.54
C ASN A 45 -0.86 11.10 17.18
N PRO A 46 -1.66 12.18 17.17
CA PRO A 46 -2.21 12.74 15.93
C PRO A 46 -1.15 13.17 14.89
N LEU A 47 -0.01 13.71 15.33
CA LEU A 47 1.07 14.13 14.43
C LEU A 47 1.75 12.92 13.78
N GLU A 48 2.06 11.88 14.57
CA GLU A 48 2.64 10.63 14.08
C GLU A 48 1.71 9.94 13.09
N LYS A 49 0.40 9.89 13.39
CA LYS A 49 -0.63 9.37 12.48
C LYS A 49 -0.60 10.10 11.14
N GLN A 50 -0.56 11.43 11.19
CA GLN A 50 -0.51 12.26 9.99
C GLN A 50 0.75 11.99 9.16
N GLN A 51 1.91 11.86 9.80
CA GLN A 51 3.17 11.53 9.12
C GLN A 51 3.07 10.16 8.44
N ILE A 52 2.61 9.14 9.15
CA ILE A 52 2.44 7.78 8.61
C ILE A 52 1.49 7.78 7.40
N ILE A 53 0.34 8.45 7.50
CA ILE A 53 -0.64 8.54 6.40
C ILE A 53 -0.04 9.26 5.19
N THR A 54 0.73 10.33 5.41
CA THR A 54 1.39 11.09 4.34
C THR A 54 2.39 10.21 3.60
N GLU A 55 3.30 9.55 4.32
CA GLU A 55 4.31 8.67 3.73
C GLU A 55 3.67 7.49 2.98
N LEU A 56 2.61 6.88 3.53
CA LEU A 56 1.88 5.82 2.84
C LEU A 56 1.21 6.32 1.55
N THR A 57 0.66 7.53 1.57
CA THR A 57 0.05 8.14 0.37
C THR A 57 1.10 8.35 -0.72
N ASP A 58 2.27 8.89 -0.36
CA ASP A 58 3.36 9.15 -1.29
C ASP A 58 3.90 7.84 -1.88
N ILE A 59 4.08 6.80 -1.06
CA ILE A 59 4.48 5.46 -1.53
C ILE A 59 3.44 4.91 -2.52
N MET A 60 2.16 4.98 -2.18
CA MET A 60 1.09 4.41 -3.01
C MET A 60 0.91 5.15 -4.34
N SER A 61 1.27 6.44 -4.41
CA SER A 61 1.21 7.22 -5.65
C SER A 61 2.01 6.57 -6.80
N VAL A 62 3.16 5.97 -6.49
CA VAL A 62 4.04 5.28 -7.45
C VAL A 62 3.40 4.01 -8.02
N TYR A 63 2.47 3.39 -7.27
CA TYR A 63 1.78 2.17 -7.67
C TYR A 63 0.49 2.46 -8.44
N THR A 64 -0.12 3.63 -8.26
CA THR A 64 -1.29 4.08 -9.02
C THR A 64 -0.95 4.69 -10.38
N ASP A 65 0.27 5.20 -10.56
CA ASP A 65 0.74 5.81 -11.82
C ASP A 65 1.19 4.79 -12.89
N LYS A 66 0.64 3.58 -12.90
CA LYS A 66 0.73 2.70 -14.07
C LYS A 66 -0.54 2.84 -14.92
N PRO A 67 -0.56 3.72 -15.94
CA PRO A 67 -1.46 3.52 -17.05
C PRO A 67 -1.06 2.21 -17.75
N ASP A 68 -2.04 1.35 -18.00
CA ASP A 68 -1.93 0.23 -18.96
C ASP A 68 -1.45 0.73 -20.34
#